data_AF-A0A953I6K8-F1
#
_entry.id   AF-A0A953I6K8-F1
#
_cell.length_a   1.000
_cell.length_b   1.000
_cell.length_c   1.000
_cell.angle_alpha   90.00
_cell.angle_beta   90.00
_cell.angle_gamma   90.00
#
_symmetry.space_group_name_H-M   'P 1'
#
loop_
_entity.id
_entity.type
_entity.pdbx_description
1 polymer ?
#
loop_
_entity_poly.entity_id
_entity_poly.type
_entity_poly.pdbx_seq_one_letter_code
_entity_poly.pdbx_strand_id
1 'polypeptide(L)'
;MAIGAEPAVMDPQLDTTLQVYRLARNLFNTLVRYKGTTLELEPELLAEMPTVSADGRTYSFRLREGVKFHNGAELTTKDVKYTIERMLSPETMAKNTWVFHDIAGADEMLEGRATELAGLKITGPYT
;
A
#
# COMPACT_ATOMS: atom_id res chain seq x y z
N MET A 1 -4.98 -9.62 -23.22
CA MET A 1 -6.11 -9.63 -22.25
C MET A 1 -7.12 -8.61 -22.72
N ALA A 2 -8.41 -8.96 -22.81
CA ALA A 2 -9.48 -8.01 -23.17
C ALA A 2 -10.20 -7.51 -21.91
N ILE A 3 -10.57 -6.23 -21.89
CA ILE A 3 -11.31 -5.59 -20.78
C ILE A 3 -12.75 -5.41 -21.25
N GLY A 4 -13.71 -5.93 -20.47
CA GLY A 4 -15.12 -6.00 -20.90
C GLY A 4 -15.93 -4.71 -20.77
N ALA A 5 -15.37 -3.68 -20.12
CA ALA A 5 -15.97 -2.36 -19.96
C ALA A 5 -14.89 -1.33 -19.58
N GLU A 6 -15.11 -0.07 -19.93
CA GLU A 6 -14.24 1.05 -19.54
C GLU A 6 -14.29 1.27 -18.02
N PRO A 7 -13.13 1.37 -17.33
CA PRO A 7 -13.10 1.69 -15.91
C PRO A 7 -13.53 3.14 -15.68
N ALA A 8 -14.33 3.39 -14.64
CA ALA A 8 -14.78 4.74 -14.32
C ALA A 8 -13.63 5.64 -13.84
N VAL A 9 -12.66 5.06 -13.11
CA VAL A 9 -11.44 5.72 -12.65
C VAL A 9 -10.28 4.72 -12.67
N MET A 10 -9.06 5.23 -12.85
CA MET A 10 -7.83 4.41 -12.86
C MET A 10 -7.10 4.37 -11.51
N ASP A 11 -7.79 4.81 -10.46
CA ASP A 11 -7.27 4.81 -9.09
C ASP A 11 -7.73 3.54 -8.35
N PRO A 12 -6.80 2.63 -7.99
CA PRO A 12 -7.15 1.38 -7.31
C PRO A 12 -7.69 1.58 -5.89
N GLN A 13 -7.54 2.76 -5.28
CA GLN A 13 -8.16 3.09 -3.98
C GLN A 13 -9.64 3.49 -4.14
N LEU A 14 -10.07 3.93 -5.33
CA LEU A 14 -11.44 4.39 -5.59
C LEU A 14 -12.30 3.36 -6.34
N ASP A 15 -11.69 2.39 -7.02
CA ASP A 15 -12.40 1.36 -7.79
C ASP A 15 -11.85 -0.05 -7.48
N THR A 16 -12.73 -0.89 -6.95
CA THR A 16 -12.43 -2.25 -6.50
C THR A 16 -12.93 -3.32 -7.48
N THR A 17 -13.34 -2.92 -8.69
CA THR A 17 -13.77 -3.87 -9.72
C THR A 17 -12.59 -4.73 -10.19
N LEU A 18 -12.90 -5.94 -10.68
CA LEU A 18 -11.88 -6.86 -11.17
C LEU A 18 -11.09 -6.29 -12.37
N GLN A 19 -11.72 -5.41 -13.14
CA GLN A 19 -11.12 -4.73 -14.29
C GLN A 19 -10.01 -3.78 -13.85
N VAL A 20 -10.30 -2.87 -12.92
CA VAL A 20 -9.30 -1.96 -12.35
C VAL A 20 -8.22 -2.73 -11.61
N TYR A 21 -8.58 -3.76 -10.86
CA TYR A 21 -7.59 -4.63 -10.21
C TYR A 21 -6.61 -5.27 -11.22
N ARG A 22 -7.12 -5.80 -12.33
CA ARG A 22 -6.27 -6.40 -13.39
C ARG A 22 -5.36 -5.36 -14.04
N LEU A 23 -5.86 -4.16 -14.28
CA LEU A 23 -5.05 -3.06 -14.82
C LEU A 23 -3.98 -2.63 -13.81
N ALA A 24 -4.36 -2.41 -12.56
CA ALA A 24 -3.48 -1.97 -11.49
C ALA A 24 -2.32 -2.95 -11.28
N ARG A 25 -2.55 -4.26 -11.37
CA ARG A 25 -1.48 -5.28 -11.29
C ARG A 25 -0.42 -5.20 -12.40
N ASN A 26 -0.71 -4.51 -13.51
CA ASN A 26 0.26 -4.28 -14.57
C ASN A 26 0.96 -2.92 -14.47
N LEU A 27 0.42 -2.00 -13.65
CA LEU A 27 0.87 -0.61 -13.55
C LEU A 27 1.53 -0.29 -12.21
N PHE A 28 1.20 -1.03 -11.15
CA PHE A 28 1.67 -0.82 -9.79
C PHE A 28 2.23 -2.13 -9.22
N ASN A 29 3.20 -1.99 -8.32
CA ASN A 29 3.75 -3.10 -7.53
C ASN A 29 3.29 -3.01 -6.07
N THR A 30 3.24 -4.14 -5.38
CA THR A 30 2.91 -4.21 -3.95
C THR A 30 4.18 -4.39 -3.10
N LEU A 31 4.06 -4.24 -1.78
CA LEU A 31 5.20 -4.50 -0.88
C LEU A 31 5.62 -5.98 -0.94
N VAL A 32 4.64 -6.88 -0.85
CA VAL A 32 4.78 -8.32 -0.98
C VAL A 32 3.82 -8.85 -2.04
N ARG A 33 4.12 -10.01 -2.60
CA ARG A 33 3.25 -10.70 -3.57
C ARG A 33 3.24 -12.20 -3.33
N TYR A 34 2.30 -12.90 -3.94
CA TYR A 34 2.32 -14.36 -3.97
C TYR A 34 3.43 -14.89 -4.88
N LYS A 35 4.08 -15.97 -4.43
CA LYS A 35 5.12 -16.67 -5.19
C LYS A 35 4.48 -17.53 -6.28
N GLY A 36 4.37 -16.96 -7.48
CA GLY A 36 3.76 -17.64 -8.62
C GLY A 36 2.31 -18.00 -8.36
N THR A 37 1.99 -19.29 -8.33
CA THR A 37 0.64 -19.82 -8.08
C THR A 37 0.46 -20.38 -6.67
N THR A 38 1.45 -20.24 -5.79
CA THR A 38 1.36 -20.74 -4.40
C THR A 38 0.72 -19.69 -3.48
N LEU A 39 0.38 -20.11 -2.26
CA LEU A 39 -0.09 -19.22 -1.19
C LEU A 39 1.07 -18.64 -0.36
N GLU A 40 2.32 -18.89 -0.75
CA GLU A 40 3.50 -18.32 -0.09
C GLU A 40 3.70 -16.87 -0.52
N LEU A 41 4.06 -16.01 0.44
CA LEU A 41 4.39 -14.61 0.16
C LEU A 41 5.89 -14.45 -0.08
N GLU A 42 6.25 -13.59 -1.03
CA GLU A 42 7.62 -13.16 -1.30
C GLU A 42 7.68 -11.62 -1.40
N PRO A 43 8.86 -11.01 -1.14
CA PRO A 43 9.02 -9.57 -1.25
C PRO A 43 9.00 -9.11 -2.72
N GLU A 44 8.22 -8.07 -3.02
CA GLU A 44 8.21 -7.43 -4.34
C GLU A 44 8.91 -6.07 -4.31
N LEU A 45 8.34 -5.07 -3.63
CA LEU A 45 9.02 -3.79 -3.38
C LEU A 45 9.88 -3.80 -2.11
N LEU A 46 9.74 -4.82 -1.27
CA LEU A 46 10.61 -5.01 -0.11
C LEU A 46 11.94 -5.65 -0.50
N ALA A 47 13.00 -5.32 0.25
CA ALA A 47 14.30 -5.98 0.17
C ALA A 47 14.23 -7.42 0.72
N GLU A 48 13.43 -7.62 1.76
CA GLU A 48 13.23 -8.89 2.45
C GLU A 48 11.82 -8.95 3.08
N MET A 49 11.40 -10.12 3.56
CA MET A 49 10.14 -10.23 4.29
C MET A 49 10.20 -9.44 5.60
N PRO A 50 9.09 -8.84 6.06
CA PRO A 50 9.08 -8.00 7.25
C PRO A 50 9.50 -8.77 8.50
N THR A 51 10.27 -8.12 9.37
CA THR A 51 10.53 -8.66 10.71
C THR A 51 9.37 -8.31 11.64
N VAL A 52 8.93 -9.26 12.46
CA VAL A 52 7.81 -9.08 13.39
C VAL A 52 8.34 -9.10 14.82
N SER A 53 7.89 -8.15 15.65
CA SER A 53 8.20 -8.11 17.07
C SER A 53 7.64 -9.33 17.81
N ALA A 54 8.21 -9.64 18.98
CA ALA A 54 7.79 -10.80 19.78
C ALA A 54 6.33 -10.76 20.23
N ASP A 55 5.74 -9.56 20.36
CA ASP A 55 4.33 -9.36 20.71
C ASP A 55 3.38 -9.34 19.50
N GLY A 56 3.92 -9.45 18.27
CA GLY A 56 3.14 -9.47 17.03
C GLY A 56 2.53 -8.12 16.64
N ARG A 57 2.93 -7.01 17.27
CA ARG A 57 2.30 -5.69 17.08
C ARG A 57 3.12 -4.70 16.26
N THR A 58 4.40 -4.97 16.06
CA THR A 58 5.29 -4.13 15.27
C THR A 58 5.87 -4.94 14.12
N TYR A 59 5.70 -4.42 12.91
CA TYR A 59 6.25 -4.97 11.68
C TYR A 59 7.24 -3.96 11.11
N SER A 60 8.47 -4.39 10.85
CA SER A 60 9.48 -3.55 10.22
C SER A 60 9.66 -3.98 8.77
N PHE A 61 9.53 -3.02 7.86
CA PHE A 61 9.58 -3.22 6.43
C PHE A 61 10.81 -2.50 5.87
N ARG A 62 11.62 -3.18 5.06
CA ARG A 62 12.72 -2.54 4.33
C ARG A 62 12.41 -2.50 2.83
N LEU A 63 12.39 -1.33 2.23
CA LEU A 63 12.20 -1.16 0.79
C LEU A 63 13.47 -1.53 0.01
N ARG A 64 13.30 -1.97 -1.24
CA ARG A 64 14.39 -2.04 -2.21
C ARG A 64 14.84 -0.63 -2.58
N GLU A 65 16.15 -0.43 -2.62
CA GLU A 65 16.76 0.82 -3.02
C GLU A 65 16.81 0.95 -4.55
N GLY A 66 16.78 2.19 -5.07
CA GLY A 66 16.88 2.45 -6.51
C GLY A 66 15.65 2.09 -7.34
N VAL A 67 14.53 1.70 -6.71
CA VAL A 67 13.25 1.53 -7.41
C VAL A 67 12.75 2.89 -7.86
N LYS A 68 12.31 3.00 -9.12
CA LYS A 68 11.86 4.26 -9.71
C LYS A 68 10.43 4.16 -10.23
N PHE A 69 9.70 5.26 -10.07
CA PHE A 69 8.47 5.50 -10.79
C PHE A 69 8.74 5.73 -12.28
N HIS A 70 7.70 5.63 -13.11
CA HIS A 70 7.80 5.82 -14.55
C HIS A 70 8.31 7.22 -14.98
N ASN A 71 8.18 8.22 -14.11
CA ASN A 71 8.70 9.58 -14.32
C ASN A 71 10.19 9.73 -13.91
N GLY A 72 10.83 8.65 -13.43
CA GLY A 72 12.23 8.65 -13.00
C GLY A 72 12.47 9.04 -11.54
N ALA A 73 11.45 9.49 -10.81
CA ALA A 73 11.55 9.73 -9.38
C ALA A 73 11.80 8.41 -8.62
N GLU A 74 12.58 8.47 -7.55
CA GLU A 74 12.87 7.31 -6.72
C GLU A 74 11.75 7.05 -5.70
N LEU A 75 11.41 5.77 -5.50
CA LEU A 75 10.48 5.32 -4.48
C LEU A 75 11.13 5.34 -3.10
N THR A 76 10.48 5.98 -2.14
CA THR A 76 10.92 6.06 -0.74
C THR A 76 9.82 5.66 0.24
N THR A 77 10.16 5.55 1.51
CA THR A 77 9.18 5.32 2.60
C THR A 77 8.11 6.40 2.68
N LYS A 78 8.39 7.62 2.22
CA LYS A 78 7.41 8.71 2.19
C LYS A 78 6.26 8.43 1.23
N ASP A 79 6.54 7.82 0.08
CA ASP A 79 5.54 7.48 -0.92
C ASP A 79 4.63 6.34 -0.45
N VAL A 80 5.22 5.36 0.24
CA VAL A 80 4.47 4.27 0.89
C VAL A 80 3.58 4.81 2.00
N LYS A 81 4.13 5.67 2.87
CA LYS A 81 3.37 6.32 3.95
C LYS A 81 2.21 7.14 3.39
N TYR A 82 2.49 7.99 2.39
CA TYR A 82 1.45 8.76 1.70
C TYR A 82 0.35 7.88 1.12
N THR A 83 0.69 6.76 0.48
CA THR A 83 -0.30 5.85 -0.12
C THR A 83 -1.24 5.27 0.94
N ILE A 84 -0.72 4.87 2.10
CA ILE A 84 -1.51 4.31 3.20
C ILE A 84 -2.34 5.40 3.89
N GLU A 85 -1.77 6.58 4.13
CA GLU A 85 -2.49 7.69 4.76
C GLU A 85 -3.59 8.24 3.86
N ARG A 86 -3.35 8.31 2.55
CA ARG A 86 -4.36 8.67 1.56
C ARG A 86 -5.54 7.71 1.59
N MET A 87 -5.28 6.41 1.76
CA MET A 87 -6.33 5.39 1.90
C MET A 87 -7.26 5.69 3.09
N LEU A 88 -6.71 6.23 4.17
CA LEU A 88 -7.43 6.53 5.42
C LEU A 88 -7.95 7.97 5.49
N SER A 89 -7.62 8.82 4.52
CA SER A 89 -8.16 10.18 4.46
C SER A 89 -9.65 10.15 4.08
N PRO A 90 -10.53 10.85 4.82
CA PRO A 90 -11.96 10.91 4.51
C PRO A 90 -12.22 11.59 3.16
N GLU A 91 -11.36 12.52 2.75
CA GLU A 91 -11.45 13.22 1.46
C GLU A 91 -11.24 12.28 0.27
N THR A 92 -10.44 11.23 0.44
CA THR A 92 -10.20 10.26 -0.63
C THR A 92 -11.46 9.44 -0.94
N MET A 93 -12.34 9.23 0.05
CA MET A 93 -13.48 8.31 -0.07
C MET A 93 -13.06 6.92 -0.59
N ALA A 94 -11.90 6.44 -0.13
CA ALA A 94 -11.34 5.17 -0.57
C ALA A 94 -12.27 4.01 -0.21
N LYS A 95 -12.28 2.97 -1.05
CA LYS A 95 -12.96 1.71 -0.80
C LYS A 95 -12.02 0.74 -0.11
N ASN A 96 -12.52 -0.22 0.64
CA ASN A 96 -11.72 -1.22 1.37
C ASN A 96 -10.81 -0.66 2.49
N THR A 97 -11.17 0.48 3.10
CA THR A 97 -10.46 1.05 4.25
C THR A 97 -10.37 0.10 5.45
N TRP A 98 -11.36 -0.80 5.58
CA TRP A 98 -11.44 -1.81 6.64
C TRP A 98 -10.18 -2.68 6.77
N VAL A 99 -9.38 -2.84 5.71
CA VAL A 99 -8.11 -3.59 5.74
C VAL A 99 -7.06 -2.92 6.63
N PHE A 100 -7.19 -1.63 6.89
CA PHE A 100 -6.22 -0.82 7.63
C PHE A 100 -6.66 -0.48 9.07
N HIS A 101 -7.85 -0.89 9.49
CA HIS A 101 -8.42 -0.53 10.81
C HIS A 101 -7.55 -1.01 11.99
N ASP A 102 -6.82 -2.11 11.84
CA ASP A 102 -5.96 -2.65 12.90
C ASP A 102 -4.68 -1.82 13.14
N ILE A 103 -4.39 -0.82 12.30
CA ILE A 103 -3.25 0.06 12.48
C ILE A 103 -3.64 1.18 13.46
N ALA A 104 -2.83 1.37 14.50
CA ALA A 104 -3.03 2.44 15.46
C ALA A 104 -3.18 3.81 14.76
N GLY A 105 -4.25 4.55 15.05
CA GLY A 105 -4.54 5.85 14.44
C GLY A 105 -5.42 5.79 13.18
N ALA A 106 -5.81 4.61 12.70
CA ALA A 106 -6.61 4.47 11.48
C ALA A 106 -8.01 5.08 11.62
N ASP A 107 -8.70 4.83 12.72
CA ASP A 107 -10.02 5.38 12.99
C ASP A 107 -9.97 6.91 13.12
N GLU A 108 -8.97 7.45 13.83
CA GLU A 108 -8.74 8.89 13.92
C GLU A 108 -8.56 9.54 12.54
N MET A 109 -7.82 8.90 11.65
CA MET A 109 -7.66 9.39 10.27
C MET A 109 -8.97 9.35 9.50
N LEU A 110 -9.70 8.22 9.54
CA LEU A 110 -10.97 8.06 8.81
C LEU A 110 -12.04 9.03 9.29
N GLU A 111 -12.03 9.40 10.57
CA GLU A 111 -12.92 10.40 11.15
C GLU A 111 -12.45 11.84 10.91
N GLY A 112 -11.30 12.04 10.25
CA GLY A 112 -10.71 13.36 10.01
C GLY A 112 -10.14 14.03 11.26
N ARG A 113 -9.94 13.28 12.35
CA ARG A 113 -9.35 13.76 13.60
C ARG A 113 -7.82 13.75 13.59
N ALA A 114 -7.19 13.06 12.64
CA ALA A 114 -5.75 13.02 12.43
C ALA A 114 -5.39 13.12 10.95
N THR A 115 -4.24 13.73 10.65
CA THR A 115 -3.69 13.83 9.28
C THR A 115 -2.52 12.89 9.04
N GLU A 116 -2.02 12.23 10.09
CA GLU A 116 -0.93 11.27 10.02
C GLU A 116 -1.29 9.99 10.78
N LEU A 117 -0.86 8.84 10.25
CA LEU A 117 -1.13 7.54 10.82
C LEU A 117 -0.13 7.23 11.95
N ALA A 118 -0.61 7.25 13.20
CA ALA A 118 0.22 7.10 14.40
C ALA A 118 1.00 5.77 14.45
N GLY A 119 0.42 4.69 13.92
CA GLY A 119 1.01 3.36 13.86
C GLY A 119 2.06 3.18 12.77
N LEU A 120 2.24 4.16 11.87
CA LEU A 120 3.17 4.09 10.74
C LEU A 120 4.32 5.09 10.88
N LYS A 121 5.50 4.58 11.20
CA LYS A 121 6.70 5.38 11.48
C LYS A 121 7.76 5.15 10.43
N ILE A 122 8.37 6.24 9.97
CA ILE A 122 9.54 6.21 9.07
C ILE A 122 10.80 6.32 9.95
N THR A 123 11.71 5.37 9.79
CA THR A 123 13.00 5.33 10.48
C THR A 123 14.18 5.63 9.56
N GLY A 124 13.96 5.55 8.24
CA GLY A 124 14.91 5.95 7.20
C GLY A 124 14.24 6.05 5.82
N PRO A 125 15.00 6.43 4.77
CA PRO A 125 14.46 6.58 3.41
C PRO A 125 13.89 5.26 2.83
N TYR A 126 14.32 4.11 3.37
CA TYR A 126 13.88 2.77 2.95
C TYR A 126 13.44 1.88 4.13
N THR A 127 13.18 2.43 5.33
CA THR A 127 12.72 1.66 6.50
C THR A 127 11.71 2.43 7.34
#